data_AF-D4YRK0-F1
#
_entry.id   AF-D4YRK0-F1
#
_cell.length_a   1.000
_cell.length_b   1.000
_cell.length_c   1.000
_cell.angle_alpha   90.00
_cell.angle_beta   90.00
_cell.angle_gamma   90.00
#
_symmetry.space_group_name_H-M   'P 1'
#
loop_
_entity.id
_entity.type
_entity.pdbx_description
1 polymer ?
#
loop_
_entity_poly.entity_id
_entity_poly.type
_entity_poly.pdbx_seq_one_letter_code
_entity_poly.pdbx_strand_id
1 'polypeptide(L)'
;MSEDIKNKVARFQATQNVNNSVTTQVAANKLGSTFANVRENKNTPVQVLMNKELPALIGSYYVLVSAEYQETTDNDSGDVHTATVYVVKTISKKSKAKVGTLLTIKVKDSKPIISDNELTSIMLGEAKPIVVRFKDIAHYAYIGGESLNATKAEKVNISPIEASKL
;
A
#
# COMPACT_ATOMS: atom_id res chain seq x y z
N MET A 1 -24.99 -20.19 -46.84
CA MET A 1 -24.42 -19.05 -46.09
C MET A 1 -22.96 -18.93 -46.47
N SER A 2 -22.54 -17.82 -47.09
CA SER A 2 -21.20 -17.67 -47.67
C SER A 2 -20.11 -17.56 -46.61
N GLU A 3 -18.90 -18.04 -46.95
CA GLU A 3 -17.66 -17.92 -46.15
C GLU A 3 -17.44 -16.51 -45.57
N ASP A 4 -17.88 -15.47 -46.29
CA ASP A 4 -17.75 -14.06 -45.89
C ASP A 4 -18.48 -13.69 -44.61
N ILE A 5 -19.61 -14.33 -44.32
CA ILE A 5 -20.37 -14.06 -43.09
C ILE A 5 -19.63 -14.65 -41.89
N LYS A 6 -19.03 -15.85 -42.04
CA LYS A 6 -18.24 -16.48 -40.98
C LYS A 6 -16.99 -15.66 -40.65
N ASN A 7 -16.31 -15.14 -41.67
CA ASN A 7 -15.12 -14.30 -41.49
C ASN A 7 -15.43 -12.92 -40.87
N LYS A 8 -16.58 -12.32 -41.18
CA LYS A 8 -17.02 -11.08 -40.50
C LYS A 8 -17.33 -11.34 -39.03
N VAL A 9 -18.07 -12.41 -38.71
CA VAL A 9 -18.42 -12.73 -37.31
C VAL A 9 -17.18 -13.06 -36.48
N ALA A 10 -16.19 -13.77 -37.04
CA ALA A 10 -14.92 -14.06 -36.37
C ALA A 10 -14.12 -12.78 -36.08
N ARG A 11 -14.09 -11.82 -37.01
CA ARG A 11 -13.44 -10.52 -36.78
C ARG A 11 -14.17 -9.68 -35.73
N PHE A 12 -15.51 -9.66 -35.73
CA PHE A 12 -16.28 -8.96 -34.69
C PHE A 12 -16.09 -9.56 -33.29
N GLN A 13 -15.95 -10.89 -33.18
CA GLN A 13 -15.68 -11.56 -31.90
C GLN A 13 -14.22 -11.36 -31.44
N ALA A 14 -13.26 -11.27 -32.36
CA ALA A 14 -11.87 -10.96 -32.02
C ALA A 14 -11.71 -9.53 -31.45
N THR A 15 -12.46 -8.55 -31.95
CA THR A 15 -12.39 -7.16 -31.45
C THR A 15 -13.02 -6.98 -30.07
N GLN A 16 -13.95 -7.84 -29.66
CA GLN A 16 -14.53 -7.77 -28.31
C GLN A 16 -13.62 -8.36 -27.21
N ASN A 17 -12.70 -9.26 -27.57
CA ASN A 17 -11.78 -9.88 -26.60
C ASN A 17 -10.57 -8.99 -26.23
N VAL A 18 -10.37 -7.85 -26.91
CA VAL A 18 -9.26 -6.92 -26.60
C VAL A 18 -9.64 -5.94 -25.47
N ASN A 19 -10.92 -5.83 -25.11
CA ASN A 19 -11.39 -4.85 -24.10
C ASN A 19 -11.42 -5.37 -22.65
N ASN A 20 -11.20 -6.67 -22.42
CA ASN A 20 -11.22 -7.24 -21.06
C ASN A 20 -9.91 -7.02 -20.27
N SER A 21 -8.80 -6.68 -20.92
CA SER A 21 -7.51 -6.43 -20.25
C SER A 21 -7.45 -5.05 -19.59
N VAL A 22 -8.26 -4.08 -20.06
CA VAL A 22 -8.33 -2.73 -19.48
C VAL A 22 -9.07 -2.75 -18.15
N THR A 23 -10.12 -3.58 -18.01
CA THR A 23 -10.92 -3.66 -16.78
C THR A 23 -10.15 -4.30 -15.62
N THR A 24 -9.26 -5.27 -15.90
CA THR A 24 -8.45 -5.94 -14.87
C THR A 24 -7.38 -5.01 -14.27
N GLN A 25 -6.77 -4.13 -15.09
CA GLN A 25 -5.81 -3.13 -14.61
C GLN A 25 -6.49 -2.01 -13.79
N VAL A 26 -7.71 -1.61 -14.14
CA VAL A 26 -8.47 -0.60 -13.37
C VAL A 26 -8.91 -1.14 -12.00
N ALA A 27 -9.26 -2.44 -11.91
CA ALA A 27 -9.60 -3.08 -10.63
C ALA A 27 -8.38 -3.28 -9.71
N ALA A 28 -7.21 -3.64 -10.27
CA ALA A 28 -5.97 -3.78 -9.51
C ALA A 28 -5.49 -2.45 -8.89
N ASN A 29 -5.81 -1.33 -9.55
CA ASN A 29 -5.48 0.03 -9.08
C ASN A 29 -6.40 0.56 -7.97
N LYS A 30 -7.38 -0.23 -7.50
CA LYS A 30 -8.23 0.08 -6.32
C LYS A 30 -8.13 -0.97 -5.23
N LEU A 31 -7.05 -1.75 -5.20
CA LEU A 31 -6.79 -2.66 -4.09
C LEU A 31 -6.24 -1.87 -2.90
N GLY A 32 -6.84 -2.06 -1.72
CA GLY A 32 -6.36 -1.45 -0.49
C GLY A 32 -5.09 -2.12 0.04
N SER A 33 -4.60 -1.59 1.15
CA SER A 33 -3.57 -2.26 1.94
C SER A 33 -4.06 -3.59 2.47
N THR A 34 -3.17 -4.59 2.52
CA THR A 34 -3.44 -5.88 3.16
C THR A 34 -2.79 -5.92 4.55
N PHE A 35 -3.25 -6.84 5.39
CA PHE A 35 -2.79 -7.01 6.76
C PHE A 35 -2.31 -8.43 6.96
N ALA A 36 -1.22 -8.60 7.71
CA ALA A 36 -0.64 -9.91 7.96
C ALA A 36 -1.66 -10.83 8.65
N ASN A 37 -1.70 -12.10 8.25
CA ASN A 37 -2.62 -13.06 8.84
C ASN A 37 -2.31 -13.25 10.33
N VAL A 38 -3.29 -12.95 11.18
CA VAL A 38 -3.13 -13.02 12.63
C VAL A 38 -3.41 -14.44 13.10
N ARG A 39 -2.34 -15.17 13.43
CA ARG A 39 -2.46 -16.49 14.05
C ARG A 39 -2.89 -16.34 15.51
N GLU A 40 -3.84 -17.16 15.94
CA GLU A 40 -4.24 -17.19 17.33
C GLU A 40 -3.12 -17.79 18.17
N ASN A 41 -2.62 -17.00 19.12
CA ASN A 41 -1.62 -17.43 20.09
C ASN A 41 -2.19 -17.23 21.49
N LYS A 42 -2.39 -18.35 22.21
CA LYS A 42 -2.92 -18.35 23.57
C LYS A 42 -2.01 -17.62 24.57
N ASN A 43 -0.73 -17.49 24.26
CA ASN A 43 0.26 -16.86 25.13
C ASN A 43 0.36 -15.34 24.91
N THR A 44 -0.20 -14.80 23.81
CA THR A 44 -0.18 -13.36 23.51
C THR A 44 -1.55 -12.83 23.04
N PRO A 45 -2.63 -13.06 23.82
CA PRO A 45 -4.00 -12.77 23.39
C PRO A 45 -4.24 -11.28 23.10
N VAL A 46 -3.59 -10.38 23.85
CA VAL A 46 -3.71 -8.93 23.66
C VAL A 46 -3.12 -8.50 22.32
N GLN A 47 -1.91 -8.97 21.98
CA GLN A 47 -1.26 -8.66 20.71
C GLN A 47 -2.08 -9.18 19.52
N VAL A 48 -2.65 -10.38 19.65
CA VAL A 48 -3.53 -10.98 18.64
C VAL A 48 -4.76 -10.10 18.41
N LEU A 49 -5.41 -9.63 19.47
CA LEU A 49 -6.56 -8.73 19.35
C LEU A 49 -6.18 -7.39 18.71
N MET A 50 -5.07 -6.77 19.13
CA MET A 50 -4.57 -5.53 18.51
C MET A 50 -4.33 -5.71 17.01
N ASN A 51 -3.65 -6.78 16.61
CA ASN A 51 -3.40 -7.09 15.21
C ASN A 51 -4.68 -7.32 14.41
N LYS A 52 -5.70 -7.97 14.99
CA LYS A 52 -7.01 -8.18 14.34
C LYS A 52 -7.75 -6.86 14.11
N GLU A 53 -7.57 -5.89 15.00
CA GLU A 53 -8.24 -4.58 14.92
C GLU A 53 -7.51 -3.56 14.02
N LEU A 54 -6.25 -3.81 13.64
CA LEU A 54 -5.46 -2.91 12.79
C LEU A 54 -6.20 -2.44 11.53
N PRO A 55 -6.85 -3.30 10.73
CA PRO A 55 -7.54 -2.86 9.52
C PRO A 55 -8.62 -1.82 9.81
N ALA A 56 -9.42 -2.05 10.86
CA ALA A 56 -10.45 -1.13 11.29
C ALA A 56 -9.87 0.14 11.93
N LEU A 57 -8.70 0.05 12.55
CA LEU A 57 -8.06 1.16 13.24
C LEU A 57 -7.47 2.18 12.26
N ILE A 58 -6.72 1.73 11.25
CA ILE A 58 -5.92 2.62 10.39
C ILE A 58 -6.41 2.72 8.95
N GLY A 59 -7.38 1.90 8.54
CA GLY A 59 -7.90 1.90 7.17
C GLY A 59 -6.90 1.31 6.16
N SER A 60 -7.19 1.43 4.86
CA SER A 60 -6.46 0.70 3.81
C SER A 60 -5.65 1.58 2.85
N TYR A 61 -5.79 2.91 2.93
CA TYR A 61 -5.09 3.87 2.08
C TYR A 61 -4.56 5.02 2.90
N TYR A 62 -3.44 5.59 2.45
CA TYR A 62 -2.76 6.66 3.16
C TYR A 62 -2.24 7.70 2.18
N VAL A 63 -2.12 8.95 2.63
CA VAL A 63 -1.38 9.99 1.90
C VAL A 63 0.06 9.97 2.38
N LEU A 64 0.99 9.89 1.44
CA LEU A 64 2.42 9.92 1.72
C LEU A 64 2.85 11.31 2.22
N VAL A 65 3.66 11.33 3.29
CA VAL A 65 4.26 12.57 3.84
C VAL A 65 5.75 12.58 3.62
N SER A 66 6.44 11.48 3.90
CA SER A 66 7.87 11.31 3.64
C SER A 66 8.24 9.84 3.49
N ALA A 67 9.40 9.59 2.89
CA ALA A 67 10.03 8.27 2.82
C ALA A 67 11.54 8.44 3.04
N GLU A 68 12.11 7.66 3.95
CA GLU A 68 13.53 7.69 4.27
C GLU A 68 14.14 6.31 4.06
N TYR A 69 15.20 6.23 3.27
CA TYR A 69 15.97 5.00 3.09
C TYR A 69 17.00 4.86 4.21
N GLN A 70 17.00 3.70 4.86
CA GLN A 70 17.91 3.34 5.94
C GLN A 70 18.77 2.16 5.50
N GLU A 71 20.06 2.29 5.71
CA GLU A 71 21.04 1.23 5.52
C GLU A 71 21.81 1.05 6.82
N THR A 72 21.83 -0.17 7.32
CA THR A 72 22.46 -0.55 8.59
C THR A 72 23.27 -1.81 8.35
N THR A 73 24.56 -1.75 8.63
CA THR A 73 25.44 -2.92 8.58
C THR A 73 25.42 -3.59 9.95
N ASP A 74 25.19 -4.90 9.98
CA ASP A 74 25.41 -5.70 11.18
C ASP A 74 26.91 -5.72 11.50
N ASN A 75 27.25 -5.37 12.73
CA ASN A 75 28.64 -5.34 13.18
C ASN A 75 29.23 -6.75 13.35
N ASP A 76 28.39 -7.76 13.56
CA ASP A 76 28.82 -9.13 13.86
C ASP A 76 28.93 -9.99 12.59
N SER A 77 27.96 -9.87 11.67
CA SER A 77 27.97 -10.63 10.41
C SER A 77 28.51 -9.86 9.21
N GLY A 78 28.57 -8.53 9.29
CA GLY A 78 28.87 -7.67 8.14
C GLY A 78 27.72 -7.56 7.13
N ASP A 79 26.57 -8.16 7.41
CA ASP A 79 25.42 -8.12 6.51
C ASP A 79 24.81 -6.71 6.45
N VAL A 80 24.48 -6.27 5.24
CA VAL A 80 23.83 -4.97 5.03
C VAL A 80 22.32 -5.15 5.05
N HIS A 81 21.67 -4.60 6.07
CA HIS A 81 20.21 -4.53 6.16
C HIS A 81 19.71 -3.21 5.62
N THR A 82 18.74 -3.28 4.72
CA THR A 82 18.15 -2.11 4.10
C THR A 82 16.67 -2.01 4.46
N ALA A 83 16.16 -0.80 4.58
CA ALA A 83 14.73 -0.57 4.78
C ALA A 83 14.34 0.81 4.26
N THR A 84 13.08 0.98 3.89
CA THR A 84 12.49 2.31 3.75
C THR A 84 11.46 2.54 4.85
N VAL A 85 11.56 3.67 5.54
CA VAL A 85 10.61 4.13 6.54
C VAL A 85 9.69 5.17 5.91
N TYR A 86 8.40 4.88 5.87
CA TYR A 86 7.38 5.77 5.33
C TYR A 86 6.64 6.46 6.46
N VAL A 87 6.52 7.78 6.39
CA VAL A 87 5.56 8.54 7.20
C VAL A 87 4.34 8.84 6.35
N VAL A 88 3.18 8.44 6.83
CA VAL A 88 1.92 8.55 6.07
C VAL A 88 0.80 9.10 6.94
N LYS A 89 -0.18 9.77 6.31
CA LYS A 89 -1.41 10.25 6.96
C LYS A 89 -2.55 9.29 6.67
N THR A 90 -3.27 8.91 7.73
CA THR A 90 -4.57 8.24 7.61
C THR A 90 -5.57 9.17 6.93
N ILE A 91 -6.36 8.61 6.00
CA ILE A 91 -7.35 9.39 5.23
C ILE A 91 -8.74 8.75 5.23
N SER A 92 -8.89 7.50 5.70
CA SER A 92 -10.19 6.84 5.70
C SER A 92 -11.12 7.51 6.71
N LYS A 93 -12.36 7.79 6.29
CA LYS A 93 -13.41 8.29 7.19
C LYS A 93 -14.07 7.18 8.01
N LYS A 94 -13.82 5.92 7.66
CA LYS A 94 -14.40 4.74 8.30
C LYS A 94 -13.46 4.12 9.34
N SER A 95 -12.18 4.51 9.33
CA SER A 95 -11.22 4.02 10.32
C SER A 95 -11.51 4.61 11.70
N LYS A 96 -11.20 3.85 12.75
CA LYS A 96 -11.35 4.32 14.14
C LYS A 96 -10.34 5.43 14.48
N ALA A 97 -9.16 5.43 13.85
CA ALA A 97 -8.21 6.53 13.98
C ALA A 97 -8.75 7.82 13.34
N LYS A 98 -8.44 8.96 13.97
CA LYS A 98 -8.78 10.28 13.44
C LYS A 98 -8.10 10.50 12.08
N VAL A 99 -8.85 11.03 11.12
CA VAL A 99 -8.31 11.45 9.82
C VAL A 99 -7.15 12.43 10.04
N GLY A 100 -6.03 12.18 9.35
CA GLY A 100 -4.80 12.96 9.46
C GLY A 100 -3.83 12.46 10.51
N THR A 101 -4.16 11.42 11.28
CA THR A 101 -3.18 10.75 12.17
C THR A 101 -1.99 10.27 11.35
N LEU A 102 -0.79 10.59 11.83
CA LEU A 102 0.47 10.16 11.24
C LEU A 102 0.81 8.74 11.70
N LEU A 103 1.26 7.91 10.75
CA LEU A 103 1.74 6.56 10.99
C LEU A 103 3.13 6.43 10.39
N THR A 104 3.98 5.67 11.07
CA THR A 104 5.30 5.27 10.58
C THR A 104 5.26 3.79 10.19
N ILE A 105 5.49 3.50 8.92
CA ILE A 105 5.45 2.14 8.37
C ILE A 105 6.82 1.80 7.76
N LYS A 106 7.48 0.78 8.28
CA LYS A 106 8.79 0.30 7.81
C LYS A 106 8.60 -0.84 6.81
N VAL A 107 9.27 -0.75 5.67
CA VAL A 107 9.34 -1.80 4.65
C VAL A 107 10.79 -2.26 4.55
N LYS A 108 11.06 -3.49 4.98
CA LYS A 108 12.40 -4.08 4.92
C LYS A 108 12.77 -4.44 3.48
N ASP A 109 14.06 -4.40 3.19
CA ASP A 109 14.66 -4.79 1.90
C ASP A 109 14.03 -4.06 0.70
N SER A 110 13.65 -2.80 0.92
CA SER A 110 12.95 -1.97 -0.05
C SER A 110 13.63 -0.61 -0.18
N LYS A 111 13.71 -0.14 -1.42
CA LYS A 111 14.00 1.25 -1.75
C LYS A 111 12.71 2.10 -1.69
N PRO A 112 12.84 3.44 -1.60
CA PRO A 112 11.69 4.34 -1.69
C PRO A 112 10.95 4.20 -3.01
N ILE A 113 9.61 4.20 -2.94
CA ILE A 113 8.74 4.19 -4.15
C ILE A 113 8.65 5.57 -4.84
N ILE A 114 9.26 6.59 -4.25
CA ILE A 114 9.29 7.98 -4.70
C ILE A 114 10.73 8.47 -4.75
N SER A 115 11.05 9.41 -5.63
CA SER A 115 12.33 10.10 -5.61
C SER A 115 12.28 11.32 -4.69
N ASP A 116 13.45 11.82 -4.29
CA ASP A 116 13.55 13.02 -3.45
C ASP A 116 12.94 14.24 -4.14
N ASN A 117 13.17 14.40 -5.45
CA ASN A 117 12.57 15.50 -6.23
C ASN A 117 11.04 15.43 -6.21
N GLU A 118 10.47 14.24 -6.37
CA GLU A 118 9.01 14.06 -6.31
C GLU A 118 8.47 14.38 -4.92
N LEU A 119 9.21 13.99 -3.86
CA LEU A 119 8.86 14.33 -2.48
C LEU A 119 8.89 15.84 -2.24
N THR A 120 9.94 16.53 -2.69
CA THR A 120 10.09 17.97 -2.56
C THR A 120 8.95 18.71 -3.25
N SER A 121 8.59 18.34 -4.49
CA SER A 121 7.47 18.96 -5.20
C SER A 121 6.13 18.79 -4.48
N ILE A 122 5.91 17.67 -3.78
CA ILE A 122 4.70 17.48 -2.95
C ILE A 122 4.74 18.39 -1.73
N MET A 123 5.88 18.49 -1.05
CA MET A 123 6.05 19.35 0.14
C MET A 123 5.87 20.83 -0.19
N LEU A 124 6.31 21.26 -1.37
CA LEU A 124 6.13 22.63 -1.88
C LEU A 124 4.72 22.91 -2.44
N GLY A 125 3.87 21.88 -2.57
CA GLY A 125 2.53 22.00 -3.14
C GLY A 125 2.49 22.12 -4.66
N GLU A 126 3.61 21.87 -5.34
CA GLU A 126 3.74 21.90 -6.80
C GLU A 126 3.21 20.61 -7.45
N ALA A 127 3.18 19.51 -6.70
CA ALA A 127 2.65 18.22 -7.12
C ALA A 127 1.43 17.80 -6.29
N LYS A 128 0.60 16.94 -6.87
CA LYS A 128 -0.57 16.38 -6.18
C LYS A 128 -0.13 15.41 -5.08
N PRO A 129 -0.87 15.30 -3.96
CA PRO A 129 -0.57 14.32 -2.93
C PRO A 129 -0.60 12.89 -3.48
N ILE A 130 0.37 12.07 -3.08
CA ILE A 130 0.46 10.67 -3.47
C ILE A 130 -0.32 9.81 -2.48
N VAL A 131 -1.22 8.97 -3.01
CA VAL A 131 -1.88 7.92 -2.26
C VAL A 131 -1.06 6.64 -2.36
N VAL A 132 -0.85 5.99 -1.22
CA VAL A 132 -0.09 4.75 -1.12
C VAL A 132 -0.90 3.66 -0.43
N ARG A 133 -0.55 2.42 -0.75
CA ARG A 133 -0.98 1.21 -0.05
C ARG A 133 0.21 0.35 0.33
N PHE A 134 0.01 -0.51 1.31
CA PHE A 134 1.03 -1.42 1.79
C PHE A 134 0.55 -2.87 1.78
N LYS A 135 1.47 -3.82 1.62
CA LYS A 135 1.17 -5.24 1.75
C LYS A 135 1.55 -5.75 3.12
N ASP A 136 0.67 -6.58 3.67
CA ASP A 136 0.83 -7.36 4.89
C ASP A 136 1.27 -6.53 6.09
N ILE A 137 0.57 -5.41 6.31
CA ILE A 137 0.80 -4.55 7.48
C ILE A 137 0.64 -5.38 8.76
N ALA A 138 1.63 -5.29 9.63
CA ALA A 138 1.64 -5.92 10.94
C ALA A 138 2.14 -4.94 11.99
N HIS A 139 1.53 -4.95 13.18
CA HIS A 139 2.04 -4.23 14.33
C HIS A 139 3.15 -5.04 14.99
N TYR A 140 4.27 -4.35 15.24
CA TYR A 140 5.43 -4.87 15.91
C TYR A 140 5.79 -3.95 17.08
N ALA A 141 5.56 -4.45 18.29
CA ALA A 141 6.00 -3.83 19.52
C ALA A 141 7.30 -4.51 19.97
N TYR A 142 8.34 -3.71 20.19
CA TYR A 142 9.58 -4.17 20.81
C TYR A 142 10.03 -3.16 21.87
N ILE A 143 10.94 -3.58 22.74
CA ILE A 143 11.49 -2.77 23.83
C ILE A 143 12.16 -1.54 23.19
N GLY A 144 11.47 -0.39 23.23
CA GLY A 144 11.90 0.86 22.59
C GLY A 144 10.85 1.56 21.72
N GLY A 145 9.72 0.91 21.39
CA GLY A 145 8.61 1.59 20.70
C GLY A 145 7.58 0.70 20.02
N GLU A 146 6.57 1.35 19.45
CA GLU A 146 5.55 0.78 18.57
C GLU A 146 5.91 1.10 17.11
N SER A 147 5.88 0.09 16.24
CA SER A 147 6.12 0.27 14.80
C SER A 147 5.15 -0.57 13.98
N LEU A 148 4.83 -0.09 12.78
CA LEU A 148 4.15 -0.89 11.77
C LEU A 148 5.19 -1.37 10.76
N ASN A 149 5.13 -2.65 10.41
CA ASN A 149 5.94 -3.23 9.34
C ASN A 149 5.02 -3.62 8.17
N ALA A 150 5.56 -3.56 6.96
CA ALA A 150 4.91 -4.05 5.75
C ALA A 150 5.93 -4.74 4.84
N THR A 151 5.45 -5.61 3.95
CA THR A 151 6.28 -6.35 2.99
C THR A 151 6.51 -5.57 1.69
N LYS A 152 5.64 -4.61 1.38
CA LYS A 152 5.75 -3.78 0.18
C LYS A 152 4.99 -2.47 0.33
N ALA A 153 5.48 -1.41 -0.29
CA ALA A 153 4.74 -0.17 -0.53
C ALA A 153 4.44 0.00 -2.02
N GLU A 154 3.26 0.52 -2.38
CA GLU A 154 2.86 0.75 -3.77
C GLU A 154 2.09 2.08 -3.88
N LYS A 155 2.39 2.86 -4.93
CA LYS A 155 1.56 4.02 -5.31
C LYS A 155 0.22 3.53 -5.84
N VAL A 156 -0.82 4.28 -5.55
CA VAL A 156 -2.18 4.00 -6.03
C VAL A 156 -2.65 5.19 -6.86
N ASN A 157 -3.15 4.92 -8.06
CA ASN A 157 -3.64 5.95 -8.97
C ASN A 157 -5.09 6.34 -8.65
N ILE A 158 -5.32 6.87 -7.45
CA ILE A 158 -6.60 7.40 -6.98
C ILE A 158 -6.40 8.71 -6.23
N SER A 159 -7.41 9.58 -6.22
CA SER A 159 -7.34 10.83 -5.46
C SER A 159 -7.47 10.58 -3.95
N PRO A 160 -6.91 11.44 -3.07
CA PRO A 160 -7.12 11.34 -1.63
C PRO A 160 -8.60 11.38 -1.23
N ILE A 161 -9.42 12.15 -1.95
CA ILE A 161 -10.87 12.25 -1.70
C ILE A 161 -11.56 10.93 -2.02
N GLU A 162 -11.23 10.29 -3.14
CA GLU A 162 -11.76 8.97 -3.48
C GLU A 162 -11.31 7.92 -2.47
N ALA A 163 -10.02 7.87 -2.16
CA ALA A 163 -9.43 6.94 -1.20
C ALA A 163 -10.05 7.08 0.21
N SER A 164 -10.41 8.30 0.64
CA SER A 164 -11.03 8.54 1.95
C SER A 164 -12.40 7.88 2.15
N LYS A 165 -13.08 7.54 1.05
CA LYS A 165 -14.45 6.97 1.04
C LYS A 165 -14.43 5.44 0.96
N LEU A 166 -13.30 4.84 0.59
CA LEU A 166 -13.09 3.41 0.55
C LEU A 166 -12.85 2.91 1.98
#